data_AF-A0A7V3CEE8-F1
#
_entry.id   AF-A0A7V3CEE8-F1
#
_cell.length_a   1.000
_cell.length_b   1.000
_cell.length_c   1.000
_cell.angle_alpha   90.00
_cell.angle_beta   90.00
_cell.angle_gamma   90.00
#
_symmetry.space_group_name_H-M   'P 1'
#
loop_
_entity.id
_entity.type
_entity.pdbx_description
1 polymer ?
#
loop_
_entity_poly.entity_id
_entity_poly.type
_entity_poly.pdbx_seq_one_letter_code
_entity_poly.pdbx_strand_id
1 'polypeptide(L)'
;MKGNKVEISLNTPILIEVHEGEGPHKTREEAVTRIVGTVLDVSEAGLTVEWSELYNERRQKLAPPRRWVFLPLFKIDHCTALS
;
A
#
# COMPACT_ATOMS: atom_id res chain seq x y z
N MET A 1 -14.52 -0.08 8.79
CA MET A 1 -13.15 -0.17 8.24
C MET A 1 -12.70 1.14 7.61
N LYS A 2 -13.53 1.84 6.83
CA LYS A 2 -13.18 3.19 6.37
C LYS A 2 -12.73 4.09 7.54
N GLY A 3 -11.62 4.80 7.35
CA GLY A 3 -10.97 5.63 8.37
C GLY A 3 -10.04 4.87 9.32
N ASN A 4 -10.04 3.53 9.32
CA ASN A 4 -9.14 2.74 10.15
C ASN A 4 -7.73 2.75 9.57
N LYS A 5 -6.74 2.85 10.45
CA LYS A 5 -5.36 2.49 10.11
C LYS A 5 -5.26 0.97 10.03
N VAL A 6 -4.54 0.47 9.05
CA VAL A 6 -4.38 -0.95 8.78
C VAL A 6 -2.95 -1.28 8.36
N GLU A 7 -2.50 -2.46 8.72
CA GLU A 7 -1.38 -3.15 8.08
C GLU A 7 -1.94 -4.26 7.20
N ILE A 8 -1.56 -4.28 5.92
CA ILE A 8 -2.00 -5.24 4.92
C ILE A 8 -0.79 -5.99 4.39
N SER A 9 -0.81 -7.31 4.50
CA SER A 9 0.13 -8.20 3.82
C SER A 9 -0.51 -8.76 2.55
N LEU A 10 0.25 -8.80 1.47
CA LEU A 10 -0.20 -9.25 0.16
C LEU A 10 0.33 -10.65 -0.14
N ASN A 11 -0.52 -11.52 -0.69
CA ASN A 11 -0.13 -12.88 -1.09
C ASN A 11 0.69 -12.90 -2.39
N THR A 12 0.60 -11.83 -3.17
CA THR A 12 1.39 -11.61 -4.38
C THR A 12 1.86 -10.16 -4.38
N PRO A 13 3.13 -9.90 -4.72
CA PRO A 13 3.59 -8.53 -4.89
C PRO A 13 2.73 -7.77 -5.91
N ILE A 14 2.53 -6.48 -5.66
CA ILE A 14 1.97 -5.55 -6.64
C ILE A 14 3.03 -4.49 -6.96
N LEU A 15 3.01 -4.00 -8.20
CA LEU A 15 3.86 -2.89 -8.60
C LEU A 15 3.20 -1.58 -8.19
N ILE A 16 3.90 -0.77 -7.41
CA ILE A 16 3.47 0.58 -7.06
C ILE A 16 4.50 1.57 -7.56
N GLU A 17 4.03 2.61 -8.23
CA GLU A 17 4.85 3.75 -8.61
C GLU A 17 5.17 4.59 -7.37
N VAL A 18 6.46 4.62 -6.99
CA VAL A 18 6.98 5.43 -5.88
C VAL A 18 7.82 6.58 -6.43
N HIS A 19 7.71 7.76 -5.80
CA HIS A 19 8.50 8.93 -6.17
C HIS A 19 9.79 8.99 -5.34
N GLU A 20 10.91 9.25 -5.99
CA GLU A 20 12.23 9.34 -5.34
C GLU A 20 12.66 10.77 -4.95
N GLY A 21 11.73 11.73 -4.85
CA GLY A 21 12.06 13.08 -4.41
C GLY A 21 11.08 14.17 -4.87
N GLU A 22 11.46 15.43 -4.65
CA GLU A 22 10.71 16.61 -5.09
C GLU A 22 11.03 16.91 -6.55
N GLY A 23 10.42 16.15 -7.47
CA GLY A 23 10.53 16.41 -8.89
C GLY A 23 9.61 15.50 -9.73
N PRO A 24 9.00 16.01 -10.81
CA PRO A 24 8.00 15.28 -11.60
C PRO A 24 8.55 14.12 -12.45
N HIS A 25 9.84 13.76 -12.33
CA HIS A 25 10.53 12.90 -13.30
C HIS A 25 11.34 11.74 -12.70
N LYS A 26 11.18 11.42 -11.41
CA LYS A 26 11.83 10.24 -10.81
C LYS A 26 10.83 9.38 -10.09
N THR A 27 9.97 8.75 -10.86
CA THR A 27 9.13 7.65 -10.41
C THR A 27 9.82 6.33 -10.75
N ARG A 28 9.75 5.37 -9.84
CA ARG A 28 10.15 4.00 -10.10
C ARG A 28 9.04 3.06 -9.67
N GLU A 29 8.88 1.95 -10.37
CA GLU A 29 8.00 0.88 -9.92
C GLU A 29 8.72 0.04 -8.87
N GLU A 30 8.02 -0.23 -7.77
CA GLU A 30 8.50 -1.10 -6.71
C GLU A 30 7.53 -2.25 -6.47
N ALA A 31 8.08 -3.43 -6.26
CA ALA A 31 7.31 -4.60 -5.85
C ALA A 31 7.01 -4.50 -4.36
N VAL A 32 5.74 -4.28 -4.04
CA VAL A 32 5.23 -4.12 -2.68
C VAL A 32 4.54 -5.40 -2.22
N THR A 33 4.89 -5.85 -1.03
CA THR A 33 4.26 -7.02 -0.37
C THR A 33 3.57 -6.66 0.93
N ARG A 34 3.83 -5.48 1.49
CA ARG A 34 3.12 -4.99 2.68
C ARG A 34 2.88 -3.49 2.60
N ILE A 35 1.69 -3.10 3.05
CA ILE A 35 1.19 -1.73 3.03
C ILE A 35 0.68 -1.39 4.42
N VAL A 36 1.15 -0.27 4.98
CA VAL A 36 0.57 0.34 6.18
C VAL A 36 -0.09 1.63 5.75
N GLY A 37 -1.34 1.85 6.14
CA GLY A 37 -2.09 3.03 5.69
C GLY A 37 -3.47 3.16 6.30
N THR A 38 -4.23 4.14 5.80
CA THR A 38 -5.61 4.41 6.20
C THR A 38 -6.56 3.94 5.11
N VAL A 39 -7.59 3.18 5.46
CA VAL A 39 -8.62 2.76 4.50
C VAL A 39 -9.48 3.97 4.11
N LEU A 40 -9.42 4.36 2.83
CA LEU A 40 -10.26 5.42 2.27
C LEU A 40 -11.62 4.90 1.83
N ASP A 41 -11.66 3.71 1.25
CA ASP A 41 -12.87 3.12 0.70
C ASP A 41 -12.84 1.59 0.73
N VAL A 42 -14.03 0.99 0.79
CA VAL A 42 -14.24 -0.46 0.79
C VAL A 42 -15.33 -0.78 -0.22
N SER A 43 -15.03 -1.67 -1.14
CA SER A 43 -15.97 -2.20 -2.13
C SER A 43 -15.94 -3.73 -2.13
N GLU A 44 -16.89 -4.36 -2.83
CA GLU A 44 -16.89 -5.81 -3.03
C GLU A 44 -15.64 -6.31 -3.77
N ALA A 45 -14.99 -5.45 -4.56
CA ALA A 45 -13.80 -5.79 -5.34
C ALA A 45 -12.49 -5.63 -4.56
N GLY A 46 -12.45 -4.76 -3.53
CA GLY A 46 -11.18 -4.38 -2.91
C GLY A 46 -11.24 -3.22 -1.93
N LEU A 47 -10.05 -2.85 -1.47
CA LEU A 47 -9.82 -1.75 -0.54
C LEU A 47 -9.03 -0.64 -1.23
N THR A 48 -9.45 0.60 -1.04
CA THR A 48 -8.63 1.77 -1.38
C THR A 48 -7.94 2.24 -0.12
N VAL A 49 -6.61 2.28 -0.13
CA VAL A 49 -5.79 2.62 1.04
C VAL A 49 -4.88 3.79 0.71
N GLU A 50 -4.94 4.83 1.53
CA GLU A 50 -3.90 5.86 1.58
C GLU A 50 -2.73 5.30 2.37
N TRP A 51 -1.62 5.00 1.70
CA TRP A 51 -0.50 4.37 2.36
C TRP A 51 0.38 5.41 3.06
N SER A 52 0.79 5.09 4.30
CA SER A 52 1.83 5.81 5.03
C SER A 52 3.19 5.12 4.89
N GLU A 53 3.19 3.79 4.71
CA GLU A 53 4.42 3.01 4.57
C GLU A 53 4.21 1.86 3.58
N LEU A 54 5.22 1.60 2.76
CA LEU A 54 5.27 0.49 1.82
C LEU A 54 6.51 -0.35 2.12
N TYR A 55 6.40 -1.66 1.97
CA TYR A 55 7.53 -2.58 2.17
C TYR A 55 7.62 -3.60 1.05
N ASN A 56 8.85 -3.90 0.63
CA ASN A 56 9.14 -5.00 -0.30
C ASN A 56 9.31 -6.34 0.43
N GLU A 57 9.56 -7.41 -0.34
CA GLU A 57 9.79 -8.77 0.18
C GLU A 57 10.93 -8.86 1.21
N ARG A 58 11.93 -7.98 1.09
CA ARG A 58 13.07 -7.90 2.01
C ARG A 58 12.75 -7.10 3.28
N ARG A 59 11.48 -6.73 3.49
CA ARG A 59 11.00 -5.86 4.58
C ARG A 59 11.68 -4.49 4.61
N GLN A 60 12.21 -4.04 3.48
CA GLN A 60 12.77 -2.70 3.37
C GLN A 60 11.63 -1.72 3.15
N LYS A 61 11.62 -0.65 3.94
CA LYS A 61 10.70 0.46 3.77
C LYS A 61 11.01 1.16 2.45
N LEU A 62 10.02 1.21 1.58
CA LEU A 62 10.08 1.88 0.30
C LEU A 62 9.77 3.38 0.50
N ALA A 63 9.95 4.17 -0.56
CA ALA A 63 9.97 5.64 -0.59
C ALA A 63 8.82 6.36 0.20
N PRO A 64 8.91 7.69 0.42
CA PRO A 64 8.12 8.38 1.44
C PRO A 64 6.60 8.31 1.21
N PRO A 65 5.76 8.43 2.28
CA PRO A 65 4.28 8.52 2.22
C PRO A 65 3.84 9.46 1.11
N ARG A 66 2.77 9.17 0.33
CA ARG A 66 1.92 10.12 -0.45
C ARG A 66 1.30 9.53 -1.73
N ARG A 67 0.41 8.54 -1.63
CA ARG A 67 -0.63 8.24 -2.64
C ARG A 67 -1.63 7.25 -2.06
N TRP A 68 -2.72 7.03 -2.79
CA TRP A 68 -3.63 5.92 -2.53
C TRP A 68 -3.34 4.77 -3.49
N VAL A 69 -3.67 3.55 -3.07
CA VAL A 69 -3.58 2.35 -3.88
C VAL A 69 -4.87 1.55 -3.73
N PHE A 70 -5.35 1.01 -4.84
CA PHE A 70 -6.44 0.04 -4.83
C PHE A 70 -5.85 -1.37 -4.71
N LEU A 71 -6.36 -2.14 -3.74
CA LEU A 71 -5.95 -3.50 -3.43
C LEU A 71 -7.13 -4.43 -3.67
N PRO A 72 -7.09 -5.26 -4.73
CA PRO A 72 -8.11 -6.29 -4.93
C PRO A 72 -8.12 -7.28 -3.77
N LEU A 73 -9.30 -7.71 -3.31
CA LEU A 73 -9.41 -8.62 -2.16
C LEU A 73 -8.61 -9.92 -2.34
N PHE A 74 -8.59 -10.47 -3.56
CA PHE A 74 -7.87 -11.71 -3.86
C PHE A 74 -6.33 -11.60 -3.74
N LYS A 75 -5.78 -10.38 -3.65
CA LYS A 75 -4.35 -10.14 -3.41
C LYS A 75 -4.01 -10.01 -1.92
N ILE A 76 -5.01 -9.80 -1.07
CA ILE A 76 -4.82 -9.58 0.37
C ILE A 76 -4.70 -10.93 1.06
N ASP A 77 -3.57 -11.16 1.72
CA ASP A 77 -3.36 -12.32 2.58
C ASP A 77 -3.91 -12.05 3.98
N HIS A 78 -3.47 -10.95 4.58
CA HIS A 78 -3.88 -10.53 5.92
C HIS A 78 -4.10 -9.01 5.96
N CYS A 79 -5.14 -8.58 6.69
CA CYS A 79 -5.43 -7.18 6.96
C CYS A 79 -5.70 -7.01 8.46
N THR A 80 -4.84 -6.25 9.13
CA THR A 80 -4.86 -6.05 10.58
C THR A 80 -5.17 -4.59 10.87
N ALA A 81 -6.22 -4.32 11.64
CA ALA A 81 -6.49 -2.96 12.12
C ALA A 81 -5.44 -2.54 13.15
N LEU A 82 -4.93 -1.31 13.01
CA LEU A 82 -3.98 -0.69 13.92
C LEU A 82 -4.74 0.31 14.82
N SER A 83 -4.57 0.16 16.13
CA SER A 83 -5.14 1.04 17.18
C SER A 83 -4.38 2.35 17.30
#